data_AF-A0A7X7PL42-F1
#
_entry.id   AF-A0A7X7PL42-F1
#
_cell.length_a   1.000
_cell.length_b   1.000
_cell.length_c   1.000
_cell.angle_alpha   90.00
_cell.angle_beta   90.00
_cell.angle_gamma   90.00
#
_symmetry.space_group_name_H-M   'P 1'
#
loop_
_entity.id
_entity.type
_entity.pdbx_description
1 polymer ?
#
loop_
_entity_poly.entity_id
_entity_poly.type
_entity_poly.pdbx_seq_one_letter_code
_entity_poly.pdbx_strand_id
1 'polypeptide(L)'
;MDVLVLIDKLDDVIHNARTVPLTDSVMIDREEIYDLLDQMRATIPEEIKQARWIVKERQEMLAEAKQEAERIVAEANDKATRLASKEDVVRLAEKQAMEITDDAREREREIRLGAEDYADEVLGNLEVNLEKFLAAVRRGRERLQGRGGD
;
A
#
# COMPACT_ATOMS: atom_id res chain seq x y z
N MET A 1 -16.02 -47.99 21.15
CA MET A 1 -15.46 -47.89 22.51
C MET A 1 -14.04 -47.43 22.28
N ASP A 2 -13.59 -46.35 22.92
CA ASP A 2 -12.23 -45.82 22.71
C ASP A 2 -11.20 -46.94 22.98
N VAL A 3 -10.16 -47.02 22.16
CA VAL A 3 -9.07 -47.99 22.34
C VAL A 3 -8.48 -47.91 23.74
N LEU A 4 -8.40 -46.72 24.34
CA LEU A 4 -7.94 -46.53 25.71
C LEU A 4 -8.83 -47.25 26.72
N VAL A 5 -10.15 -47.18 26.54
CA VAL A 5 -11.11 -47.88 27.41
C VAL A 5 -11.00 -49.40 27.28
N LEU A 6 -10.68 -49.91 26.08
CA LEU A 6 -10.43 -51.33 25.88
C LEU A 6 -9.13 -51.76 26.56
N ILE A 7 -8.09 -50.92 26.53
CA ILE A 7 -6.82 -51.17 27.22
C ILE A 7 -7.02 -51.18 28.74
N ASP A 8 -7.75 -50.21 29.28
CA ASP A 8 -8.06 -50.15 30.71
C ASP A 8 -8.84 -51.40 31.17
N LYS A 9 -9.80 -51.86 30.36
CA LYS A 9 -10.52 -53.12 30.64
C LYS A 9 -9.63 -54.34 30.60
N LEU A 10 -8.70 -54.41 29.64
CA LEU A 10 -7.73 -55.50 29.58
C LEU A 10 -6.83 -55.50 30.82
N ASP A 11 -6.40 -54.31 31.25
CA ASP A 11 -5.60 -54.12 32.46
C ASP A 11 -6.37 -54.56 33.70
N ASP A 12 -7.65 -54.18 33.82
CA ASP A 12 -8.54 -54.59 34.91
C ASP A 12 -8.73 -56.12 34.96
N VAL A 13 -8.94 -56.77 33.81
CA VAL A 13 -9.10 -58.23 33.71
C VAL A 13 -7.83 -58.95 34.17
N ILE A 14 -6.66 -58.43 33.84
CA ILE A 14 -5.37 -58.99 34.26
C ILE A 14 -5.12 -58.75 35.76
N HIS A 15 -5.40 -57.54 36.26
CA HIS A 15 -5.20 -57.20 37.67
C HIS A 15 -6.13 -57.97 38.62
N ASN A 16 -7.36 -58.25 38.21
CA ASN A 16 -8.35 -58.97 39.01
C ASN A 16 -8.33 -60.49 38.81
N ALA A 17 -7.42 -61.00 37.98
CA ALA A 17 -7.33 -62.42 37.67
C ALA A 17 -6.89 -63.25 38.89
N ARG A 18 -7.46 -64.45 39.04
CA ARG A 18 -7.12 -65.34 40.16
C ARG A 18 -5.71 -65.89 39.99
N THR A 19 -4.85 -65.70 40.98
CA THR A 19 -3.51 -66.29 40.99
C THR A 19 -3.56 -67.79 41.23
N VAL A 20 -2.69 -68.53 40.54
CA VAL A 20 -2.55 -69.97 40.71
C VAL A 20 -1.55 -70.25 41.84
N PRO A 21 -1.87 -71.09 42.85
CA PRO A 21 -0.97 -71.37 43.96
C PRO A 21 0.36 -71.97 43.48
N LEU A 22 1.47 -71.54 44.08
CA LEU A 22 2.84 -71.98 43.78
C LEU A 22 3.37 -71.59 42.38
N THR A 23 2.69 -70.68 41.65
CA THR A 23 3.19 -70.14 40.38
C THR A 23 2.99 -68.63 40.28
N ASP A 24 3.73 -67.98 39.39
CA ASP A 24 3.55 -66.55 39.03
C ASP A 24 2.44 -66.35 37.99
N SER A 25 1.57 -67.36 37.78
CA SER A 25 0.55 -67.34 36.72
C SER A 25 -0.82 -66.92 37.24
N VAL A 26 -1.57 -66.23 36.39
CA VAL A 26 -2.95 -65.83 36.64
C VAL A 26 -3.92 -66.58 35.73
N MET A 27 -5.08 -66.95 36.27
CA MET A 27 -6.16 -67.61 35.55
C MET A 27 -7.11 -66.55 34.98
N ILE A 28 -7.21 -66.50 33.65
CA ILE A 28 -8.00 -65.53 32.91
C ILE A 28 -9.01 -66.27 32.02
N ASP A 29 -10.21 -65.71 31.87
CA ASP A 29 -11.18 -66.20 30.91
C ASP A 29 -10.68 -65.95 29.47
N ARG A 30 -10.55 -67.04 28.73
CA ARG A 30 -10.04 -67.00 27.36
C ARG A 30 -11.00 -66.28 26.42
N GLU A 31 -12.31 -66.46 26.59
CA GLU A 31 -13.34 -65.89 25.71
C GLU A 31 -13.40 -64.36 25.88
N GLU A 32 -13.37 -63.89 27.13
CA GLU A 32 -13.36 -62.46 27.47
C GLU A 32 -12.14 -61.72 26.88
N ILE A 33 -10.95 -62.33 26.92
CA ILE A 33 -9.74 -61.74 26.33
C ILE A 33 -9.81 -61.70 24.81
N TYR A 34 -10.32 -62.74 24.15
CA TYR A 34 -10.47 -62.75 22.70
C TYR A 34 -11.47 -61.69 22.23
N ASP A 35 -12.57 -61.51 22.95
CA ASP A 35 -13.56 -60.46 22.66
C ASP A 35 -12.97 -59.05 22.77
N LEU A 36 -12.15 -58.79 23.81
CA LEU A 36 -11.43 -57.52 23.96
C LEU A 36 -10.42 -57.31 22.83
N LEU A 37 -9.67 -58.35 22.46
CA LEU A 37 -8.70 -58.28 21.36
C LEU A 37 -9.37 -58.02 20.01
N ASP A 38 -10.53 -58.63 19.75
CA ASP A 38 -11.27 -58.43 18.50
C ASP A 38 -11.89 -57.02 18.43
N GLN A 39 -12.38 -56.50 19.56
CA GLN A 39 -12.84 -55.10 19.64
C GLN A 39 -11.69 -54.10 19.43
N MET A 40 -10.51 -54.36 20.00
CA MET A 40 -9.31 -53.55 19.76
C MET A 40 -8.89 -53.60 18.29
N ARG A 41 -8.85 -54.80 17.70
CA ARG A 41 -8.51 -54.99 16.28
C ARG A 41 -9.49 -54.31 15.33
N ALA A 42 -10.77 -54.22 15.71
CA ALA A 42 -11.77 -53.50 14.93
C ALA A 42 -11.63 -51.97 15.04
N THR A 43 -11.26 -51.45 16.23
CA THR A 43 -11.31 -50.01 16.51
C THR A 43 -10.00 -49.28 16.22
N ILE A 44 -8.85 -49.87 16.56
CA ILE A 44 -7.52 -49.26 16.37
C ILE A 44 -7.27 -48.79 14.93
N PRO A 45 -7.56 -49.59 13.87
CA PRO A 45 -7.26 -49.17 12.50
C PRO A 45 -8.00 -47.89 12.08
N GLU A 46 -9.24 -47.72 12.55
CA GLU A 46 -10.06 -46.56 12.22
C GLU A 46 -9.57 -45.31 12.95
N GLU A 47 -9.25 -45.40 14.24
CA GLU A 47 -8.68 -44.28 14.99
C GLU A 47 -7.33 -43.81 14.41
N ILE A 48 -6.46 -44.75 14.03
CA ILE A 48 -5.18 -44.43 13.38
C ILE A 48 -5.40 -43.79 12.01
N LYS A 49 -6.41 -44.21 11.25
CA LYS A 49 -6.78 -43.60 9.97
C LYS A 49 -7.28 -42.17 10.17
N GLN A 50 -8.12 -41.93 11.16
CA GLN A 50 -8.62 -40.60 11.51
C GLN A 50 -7.48 -39.68 11.96
N ALA A 51 -6.59 -40.15 12.84
CA ALA A 51 -5.44 -39.39 13.29
C ALA A 51 -4.52 -38.97 12.11
N ARG A 52 -4.23 -39.90 11.19
CA ARG A 52 -3.46 -39.59 9.97
C ARG A 52 -4.18 -38.57 9.08
N TRP A 53 -5.49 -38.68 8.95
CA TRP A 53 -6.28 -37.74 8.16
C TRP A 53 -6.24 -36.34 8.76
N ILE A 54 -6.43 -36.20 10.09
CA ILE A 54 -6.34 -34.91 10.79
C ILE A 54 -4.96 -34.26 10.60
N VAL A 55 -3.89 -35.05 10.71
CA VAL A 55 -2.52 -34.54 10.51
C VAL A 55 -2.33 -34.06 9.07
N LYS A 56 -2.84 -34.81 8.08
CA LYS A 56 -2.77 -34.43 6.67
C LYS A 56 -3.55 -33.14 6.40
N GLU A 57 -4.80 -33.07 6.86
CA GLU A 57 -5.67 -31.90 6.68
C GLU A 57 -5.04 -30.65 7.29
N ARG A 58 -4.46 -30.78 8.49
CA ARG A 58 -3.74 -29.68 9.14
C ARG A 58 -2.54 -29.21 8.33
N GLN A 59 -1.78 -30.13 7.74
CA GLN A 59 -0.63 -29.77 6.90
C GLN A 59 -1.07 -29.04 5.62
N GLU A 60 -2.16 -29.49 4.99
CA GLU A 60 -2.74 -28.84 3.81
C GLU A 60 -3.25 -27.44 4.16
N MET A 61 -4.01 -27.29 5.25
CA MET A 61 -4.48 -25.99 5.74
C MET A 61 -3.33 -25.02 6.04
N LEU A 62 -2.25 -25.50 6.68
CA LEU A 62 -1.08 -24.67 6.97
C LEU A 62 -0.35 -24.24 5.70
N ALA A 63 -0.26 -25.12 4.70
CA ALA A 63 0.35 -24.81 3.42
C ALA A 63 -0.46 -23.74 2.66
N GLU A 64 -1.79 -23.89 2.60
CA GLU A 64 -2.68 -22.89 1.99
C GLU A 64 -2.60 -21.55 2.72
N ALA A 65 -2.67 -21.54 4.06
CA ALA A 65 -2.56 -20.32 4.84
C ALA A 65 -1.22 -19.60 4.62
N LYS A 66 -0.12 -20.36 4.49
CA LYS A 66 1.20 -19.80 4.19
C LYS A 66 1.24 -19.20 2.79
N GLN A 67 0.73 -19.91 1.79
CA GLN A 67 0.67 -19.43 0.41
C GLN A 67 -0.18 -18.15 0.31
N GLU A 68 -1.30 -18.11 1.00
CA GLU A 68 -2.18 -16.94 1.04
C GLU A 68 -1.50 -15.75 1.72
N ALA A 69 -0.80 -15.98 2.84
CA ALA A 69 -0.03 -14.94 3.51
C ALA A 69 1.07 -14.38 2.60
N GLU A 70 1.80 -15.24 1.87
CA GLU A 70 2.81 -14.83 0.89
C GLU A 70 2.20 -13.99 -0.23
N ARG A 71 1.01 -14.39 -0.73
CA ARG A 71 0.26 -13.63 -1.74
C ARG A 71 -0.13 -12.24 -1.23
N ILE A 72 -0.71 -12.14 -0.03
CA ILE A 72 -1.13 -10.88 0.58
C ILE A 72 0.07 -9.93 0.74
N VAL A 73 1.21 -10.46 1.21
CA VAL A 73 2.44 -9.66 1.38
C VAL A 73 2.96 -9.17 0.02
N ALA A 74 2.96 -10.02 -1.01
CA ALA A 74 3.38 -9.63 -2.35
C ALA A 74 2.49 -8.51 -2.92
N GLU A 75 1.16 -8.65 -2.82
CA GLU A 75 0.21 -7.63 -3.27
C GLU A 75 0.35 -6.31 -2.51
N ALA A 76 0.58 -6.38 -1.19
CA ALA A 76 0.81 -5.20 -0.36
C ALA A 76 2.09 -4.44 -0.77
N ASN A 77 3.18 -5.16 -1.03
CA ASN A 77 4.45 -4.56 -1.48
C ASN A 77 4.32 -3.91 -2.85
N ASP A 78 3.64 -4.56 -3.79
CA ASP A 78 3.38 -4.03 -5.13
C ASP A 78 2.49 -2.77 -5.07
N LYS A 79 1.46 -2.77 -4.22
CA LYS A 79 0.63 -1.58 -3.96
C LYS A 79 1.43 -0.45 -3.33
N ALA A 80 2.27 -0.74 -2.34
CA ALA A 80 3.13 0.27 -1.70
C ALA A 80 4.09 0.90 -2.71
N THR A 81 4.72 0.08 -3.56
CA THR A 81 5.62 0.54 -4.63
C THR A 81 4.90 1.49 -5.59
N ARG A 82 3.71 1.11 -6.08
CA ARG A 82 2.90 1.98 -6.95
C ARG A 82 2.51 3.30 -6.29
N LEU A 83 2.12 3.27 -5.02
CA LEU A 83 1.75 4.49 -4.30
C LEU A 83 2.93 5.43 -4.12
N ALA A 84 4.10 4.91 -3.72
CA ALA A 84 5.32 5.68 -3.61
C ALA A 84 5.71 6.30 -4.97
N SER A 85 5.68 5.53 -6.06
CA SER A 85 5.94 6.07 -7.40
C SER A 85 4.95 7.16 -7.79
N LYS A 86 3.66 6.99 -7.47
CA LYS A 86 2.64 8.01 -7.75
C LYS A 86 2.88 9.29 -6.95
N GLU A 87 3.22 9.17 -5.67
CA GLU A 87 3.53 10.30 -4.80
C GLU A 87 4.78 11.05 -5.28
N ASP A 88 5.81 10.33 -5.70
CA ASP A 88 7.02 10.93 -6.29
C ASP A 88 6.72 11.70 -7.59
N VAL A 89 5.88 11.14 -8.46
CA VAL A 89 5.44 11.82 -9.69
C VAL A 89 4.63 13.08 -9.37
N VAL A 90 3.71 13.02 -8.40
CA VAL A 90 2.90 14.18 -8.00
C VAL A 90 3.80 15.27 -7.42
N ARG A 91 4.72 14.92 -6.51
CA ARG A 91 5.66 15.87 -5.92
C ARG A 91 6.57 16.52 -6.95
N LEU A 92 7.04 15.76 -7.95
CA LEU A 92 7.81 16.30 -9.06
C LEU A 92 6.98 17.27 -9.92
N ALA A 93 5.73 16.91 -10.23
CA ALA A 93 4.82 17.74 -11.00
C ALA A 93 4.48 19.05 -10.26
N GLU A 94 4.26 19.01 -8.94
CA GLU A 94 4.05 20.19 -8.11
C GLU A 94 5.25 21.12 -8.12
N LYS A 95 6.47 20.57 -8.00
CA LYS A 95 7.71 21.36 -8.09
C LYS A 95 7.84 22.04 -9.45
N GLN A 96 7.61 21.31 -10.55
CA GLN A 96 7.65 21.87 -11.90
C GLN A 96 6.58 22.94 -12.11
N ALA A 97 5.38 22.74 -11.56
CA ALA A 97 4.32 23.73 -11.63
C ALA A 97 4.72 25.02 -10.90
N MET A 98 5.34 24.92 -9.70
CA MET A 98 5.86 26.08 -8.98
C MET A 98 6.91 26.83 -9.80
N GLU A 99 7.90 26.12 -10.36
CA GLU A 99 8.93 26.72 -11.22
C GLU A 99 8.32 27.45 -12.42
N ILE A 100 7.34 26.84 -13.11
CA ILE A 100 6.63 27.48 -14.22
C ILE A 100 5.91 28.75 -13.77
N THR A 101 5.24 28.72 -12.61
CA THR A 101 4.52 29.90 -12.11
C THR A 101 5.45 31.03 -11.68
N ASP A 102 6.62 30.69 -11.13
CA ASP A 102 7.61 31.69 -10.73
C ASP A 102 8.29 32.32 -11.95
N ASP A 103 8.68 31.52 -12.94
CA ASP A 103 9.16 31.96 -14.25
C ASP A 103 8.15 32.90 -14.93
N ALA A 104 6.86 32.51 -14.92
CA ALA A 104 5.79 33.30 -15.54
C ALA A 104 5.64 34.66 -14.84
N ARG A 105 5.70 34.69 -13.50
CA ARG A 105 5.64 35.94 -12.72
C ARG A 105 6.86 36.83 -12.95
N GLU A 106 8.03 36.25 -13.13
CA GLU A 106 9.24 37.01 -13.45
C GLU A 106 9.14 37.64 -14.83
N ARG A 107 8.76 36.87 -15.85
CA ARG A 107 8.52 37.38 -17.21
C ARG A 107 7.43 38.43 -17.25
N GLU A 108 6.34 38.26 -16.50
CA GLU A 108 5.28 39.26 -16.38
C GLU A 108 5.83 40.59 -15.87
N ARG A 109 6.66 40.55 -14.80
CA ARG A 109 7.29 41.76 -14.24
C ARG A 109 8.22 42.42 -15.24
N GLU A 110 9.03 41.64 -15.94
CA GLU A 110 9.95 42.15 -16.97
C GLU A 110 9.21 42.83 -18.11
N ILE A 111 8.17 42.18 -18.64
CA ILE A 111 7.32 42.73 -19.70
C ILE A 111 6.64 44.03 -19.24
N ARG A 112 6.11 44.06 -18.01
CA ARG A 112 5.44 45.26 -17.49
C ARG A 112 6.40 46.44 -17.37
N LEU A 113 7.58 46.22 -16.79
CA LEU A 113 8.59 47.26 -16.64
C LEU A 113 9.08 47.75 -18.01
N GLY A 114 9.38 46.83 -18.94
CA GLY A 114 9.78 47.20 -20.30
C GLY A 114 8.70 47.96 -21.07
N ALA A 115 7.42 47.65 -20.83
CA ALA A 115 6.30 48.39 -21.43
C ALA A 115 6.15 49.80 -20.84
N GLU A 116 6.37 49.96 -19.53
CA GLU A 116 6.39 51.26 -18.86
C GLU A 116 7.54 52.13 -19.40
N ASP A 117 8.75 51.59 -19.48
CA ASP A 117 9.92 52.29 -20.02
C ASP A 117 9.71 52.71 -21.49
N TYR A 118 9.17 51.80 -22.31
CA TYR A 118 8.85 52.11 -23.71
C TYR A 118 7.78 53.20 -23.83
N ALA A 119 6.75 53.18 -22.98
CA ALA A 119 5.72 54.20 -22.98
C ALA A 119 6.29 55.58 -22.60
N ASP A 120 7.17 55.65 -21.60
CA ASP A 120 7.84 56.88 -21.19
C ASP A 120 8.72 57.44 -22.32
N GLU A 121 9.49 56.59 -23.01
CA GLU A 121 10.30 57.00 -24.15
C GLU A 121 9.44 57.59 -25.30
N VAL A 122 8.34 56.93 -25.63
CA VAL A 122 7.42 57.39 -26.69
C VAL A 122 6.77 58.73 -26.29
N LEU A 123 6.33 58.86 -25.03
CA LEU A 123 5.71 60.08 -24.53
C LEU A 123 6.71 61.24 -24.47
N GLY A 124 7.94 61.01 -24.01
CA GLY A 124 9.01 62.01 -23.99
C GLY A 124 9.38 62.47 -25.40
N ASN A 125 9.48 61.56 -26.37
CA ASN A 125 9.69 61.91 -27.77
C ASN A 125 8.54 62.74 -28.35
N LEU A 126 7.30 62.42 -28.00
CA LEU A 126 6.12 63.19 -28.40
C LEU A 126 6.15 64.60 -27.79
N GLU A 127 6.49 64.74 -26.51
CA GLU A 127 6.61 66.01 -25.80
C GLU A 127 7.59 66.95 -26.51
N VAL A 128 8.82 66.48 -26.77
CA VAL A 128 9.86 67.25 -27.46
C VAL A 128 9.40 67.74 -28.84
N ASN A 129 8.66 66.89 -29.57
CA ASN A 129 8.13 67.27 -30.89
C ASN A 129 7.01 68.32 -30.77
N LEU A 130 6.10 68.17 -29.81
CA LEU A 130 5.06 69.15 -29.54
C LEU A 130 5.63 70.50 -29.12
N GLU A 131 6.69 70.54 -28.32
CA GLU A 131 7.39 71.78 -27.96
C GLU A 131 7.94 72.50 -29.20
N LYS A 132 8.58 71.76 -30.12
CA LYS A 132 9.08 72.32 -31.39
C LYS A 132 7.95 72.89 -32.24
N PHE A 133 6.83 72.19 -32.34
CA PHE A 133 5.66 72.66 -33.08
C PHE A 133 5.03 73.90 -32.43
N LEU A 134 4.85 73.91 -31.11
CA LEU A 134 4.35 75.06 -30.36
C LEU A 134 5.27 76.28 -30.53
N ALA A 135 6.59 76.09 -30.48
CA ALA A 135 7.56 77.15 -30.74
C ALA A 135 7.43 77.70 -32.17
N ALA A 136 7.23 76.84 -33.17
CA ALA A 136 7.00 77.27 -34.55
C ALA A 136 5.69 78.08 -34.69
N VAL A 137 4.61 77.63 -34.06
CA VAL A 137 3.33 78.36 -34.02
C VAL A 137 3.47 79.72 -33.36
N ARG A 138 4.15 79.80 -32.21
CA ARG A 138 4.42 81.08 -31.50
C ARG A 138 5.18 82.06 -32.39
N ARG A 139 6.27 81.62 -33.01
CA ARG A 139 7.03 82.44 -33.99
C ARG A 139 6.17 82.90 -35.16
N GLY A 140 5.28 82.03 -35.66
CA GLY A 140 4.33 82.37 -36.73
C GLY A 140 3.35 83.47 -36.31
N ARG A 141 2.81 83.39 -35.09
CA ARG A 141 1.92 84.41 -34.52
C ARG A 141 2.60 85.75 -34.30
N GLU A 142 3.82 85.76 -33.75
CA GLU A 142 4.60 86.99 -33.53
C GLU A 142 4.86 87.74 -34.84
N ARG A 143 5.21 87.03 -35.92
CA ARG A 143 5.40 87.63 -37.26
C ARG A 143 4.14 88.26 -37.83
N LEU A 144 2.96 87.70 -37.55
CA LEU A 144 1.68 88.26 -37.99
C LEU A 144 1.33 89.51 -37.18
N GLN A 145 1.57 89.51 -35.87
CA GLN A 145 1.34 90.67 -35.02
C GLN A 145 2.30 91.83 -35.31
N GLY A 146 3.57 91.55 -35.61
CA GLY A 146 4.55 92.57 -35.99
C GLY A 146 4.32 93.20 -37.38
N ARG A 147 3.43 92.62 -38.21
CA ARG A 147 3.06 93.15 -39.53
C ARG A 147 1.82 94.05 -39.52
N GLY A 148 1.09 94.13 -38.39
CA GLY A 148 -0.10 94.97 -38.24
C GLY A 148 0.15 96.29 -37.52
N GLY A 149 1.42 96.68 -37.32
CA GLY A 149 1.83 97.84 -36.53
C GLY A 149 2.54 98.96 -37.31
N ASP A 150 2.43 98.99 -38.64
CA ASP A 150 2.94 100.06 -39.52
C ASP A 150 1.82 100.51 -40.48
#